data_AF-A0AAW1CHR8-F1
#
_entry.id   AF-A0AAW1CHR8-F1
#
_cell.length_a   1.000
_cell.length_b   1.000
_cell.length_c   1.000
_cell.angle_alpha   90.00
_cell.angle_beta   90.00
_cell.angle_gamma   90.00
#
_symmetry.space_group_name_H-M   'P 1'
#
loop_
_entity.id
_entity.type
_entity.pdbx_description
1 polymer ?
#
loop_
_entity_poly.entity_id
_entity_poly.type
_entity_poly.pdbx_seq_one_letter_code
_entity_poly.pdbx_strand_id
1 'polypeptide(L)'
;MRLRFKKEGLDFECLRLEDRLLQVWRWLVDAESNLRNSRRMLDKLYEQQHEEIEEMENYVGKIQKLAEEKADDLENERLQLLKERETLEQILSQVHCDETDLADKVTKLLEERNKAASDLEILKNLKLSSNSNSINSDTDILAEMIKVSSEKESLKREVAEMSDRVSLLEKSSRQLEIDNDRLSFKLSEALAEIEEREMQLGFSERQNMWMGDQKSKLSEQSKCSQELCDVESREMSSKEVFSNSFHKEFSQSYGADSTPPSLLVSELASVGSPKRLSSLLESCNELARIEEVKKLQHECENLRAQLTVLGEKYNALALKHIQYKAKRKFLLEEMRERLDASECRAETLQTQLSVQRQRLRAEEIFRKQVEADYRRLQEEKRTIAARLLSAESHQREEARELAIVQRKMVLLDTANSELVAQLLKLKYKTNMTKSTTCDNMLSSL
;
A
#
# COMPACT_ATOMS: atom_id res chain seq x y z
N MET A 1 42.04 27.13 28.39
CA MET A 1 42.13 28.34 27.53
C MET A 1 43.26 28.27 26.51
N ARG A 2 44.55 28.16 26.91
CA ARG A 2 45.69 28.08 25.97
C ARG A 2 45.54 27.06 24.83
N LEU A 3 45.01 25.87 25.15
CA LEU A 3 44.72 24.83 24.15
C LEU A 3 43.70 25.26 23.08
N ARG A 4 42.72 26.10 23.44
CA ARG A 4 41.67 26.57 22.52
C ARG A 4 42.23 27.65 21.57
N PHE A 5 43.07 28.55 22.08
CA PHE A 5 43.84 29.48 21.26
C PHE A 5 44.72 28.73 20.25
N LYS A 6 45.48 27.73 20.71
CA LYS A 6 46.30 26.88 19.82
C LYS A 6 45.47 26.17 18.75
N LYS A 7 44.28 25.67 19.09
CA LYS A 7 43.35 25.03 18.12
C LYS A 7 42.86 25.98 17.03
N GLU A 8 42.80 27.27 17.31
CA GLU A 8 42.40 28.30 16.34
C GLU A 8 43.59 28.96 15.64
N GLY A 9 44.80 28.42 15.82
CA GLY A 9 46.02 28.96 15.22
C GLY A 9 46.51 30.26 15.86
N LEU A 10 46.03 30.59 17.06
CA LEU A 10 46.40 31.80 17.79
C LEU A 10 47.49 31.50 18.82
N ASP A 11 48.60 32.25 18.78
CA ASP A 11 49.65 32.16 19.79
C ASP A 11 49.25 32.93 21.05
N PHE A 12 48.90 32.17 22.09
CA PHE A 12 48.46 32.72 23.36
C PHE A 12 49.52 33.62 24.01
N GLU A 13 50.81 33.35 23.86
CA GLU A 13 51.85 34.12 24.56
C GLU A 13 52.21 35.42 23.82
N CYS A 14 52.05 35.46 22.49
CA CYS A 14 52.35 36.64 21.66
C CYS A 14 51.20 37.65 21.53
N LEU A 15 49.96 37.27 21.83
CA LEU A 15 48.80 38.18 21.76
C LEU A 15 48.80 39.18 22.93
N ARG A 16 48.38 40.43 22.69
CA ARG A 16 48.13 41.40 23.78
C ARG A 16 46.91 40.98 24.62
N LEU A 17 46.83 41.47 25.85
CA LEU A 17 45.76 41.09 26.78
C LEU A 17 44.38 41.43 26.24
N GLU A 18 44.23 42.59 25.59
CA GLU A 18 42.99 43.06 24.98
C GLU A 18 42.52 42.13 23.86
N ASP A 19 43.45 41.70 23.01
CA ASP A 19 43.18 40.80 21.89
C ASP A 19 42.80 39.40 22.41
N ARG A 20 43.42 38.93 23.50
CA ARG A 20 43.02 37.68 24.18
C ARG A 20 41.60 37.80 24.73
N LEU A 21 41.28 38.88 25.45
CA LEU A 21 39.97 39.12 26.03
C LEU A 21 38.88 39.17 24.96
N LEU A 22 39.14 39.78 23.80
CA LEU A 22 38.21 39.83 22.69
C LEU A 22 37.89 38.41 22.16
N GLN A 23 38.90 37.54 22.03
CA GLN A 23 38.68 36.15 21.60
C GLN A 23 37.88 35.35 22.64
N VAL A 24 38.15 35.54 23.93
CA VAL A 24 37.35 34.92 25.00
C VAL A 24 35.91 35.39 24.95
N TRP A 25 35.68 36.70 24.78
CA TRP A 25 34.35 37.27 24.68
C TRP A 25 33.60 36.71 23.47
N ARG A 26 34.22 36.65 22.29
CA ARG A 26 33.65 36.01 21.10
C ARG A 26 33.22 34.56 21.41
N TRP A 27 34.08 33.76 22.03
CA TRP A 27 33.73 32.38 22.38
C TRP A 27 32.59 32.27 23.39
N LEU A 28 32.48 33.22 24.33
CA LEU A 28 31.37 33.25 25.28
C LEU A 28 30.06 33.61 24.58
N VAL A 29 30.07 34.57 23.66
CA VAL A 29 28.90 34.92 22.83
C VAL A 29 28.50 33.75 21.93
N ASP A 30 29.46 33.08 21.30
CA ASP A 30 29.19 31.88 20.49
C ASP A 30 28.62 30.75 21.35
N ALA A 31 29.17 30.52 22.55
CA ALA A 31 28.68 29.53 23.49
C ALA A 31 27.25 29.85 23.95
N GLU A 32 26.95 31.12 24.23
CA GLU A 32 25.60 31.57 24.60
C GLU A 32 24.62 31.36 23.44
N SER A 33 25.00 31.74 22.22
CA SER A 33 24.20 31.52 21.01
C SER A 33 23.92 30.03 20.80
N ASN A 34 24.94 29.18 20.94
CA ASN A 34 24.81 27.74 20.84
C ASN A 34 23.88 27.18 21.92
N LEU A 35 24.00 27.61 23.18
CA LEU A 35 23.12 27.17 24.25
C LEU A 35 21.67 27.60 24.02
N ARG A 36 21.42 28.82 23.51
CA ARG A 36 20.07 29.26 23.13
C ARG A 36 19.51 28.42 21.99
N ASN A 37 20.32 28.09 20.98
CA ASN A 37 19.91 27.24 19.87
C ASN A 37 19.61 25.81 20.33
N SER A 38 20.46 25.22 21.18
CA SER A 38 20.21 23.90 21.78
C SER A 38 18.94 23.90 22.62
N ARG A 39 18.66 24.97 23.36
CA ARG A 39 17.41 25.10 24.12
C ARG A 39 16.19 25.13 23.20
N ARG A 40 16.20 25.95 22.15
CA ARG A 40 15.12 25.97 21.15
C ARG A 40 14.93 24.62 20.47
N MET A 41 16.01 23.89 20.22
CA MET A 41 15.95 22.54 19.65
C MET A 41 15.32 21.56 20.63
N LEU A 42 15.66 21.62 21.91
CA LEU A 42 15.01 20.85 22.96
C LEU A 42 13.52 21.17 23.07
N ASP A 43 13.14 22.45 23.05
CA ASP A 43 11.74 22.86 23.10
C ASP A 43 10.95 22.27 21.92
N LYS A 44 11.51 22.31 20.70
CA LYS A 44 10.91 21.65 19.52
C LYS A 44 10.80 20.14 19.66
N LEU A 45 11.80 19.47 20.23
CA LEU A 45 11.74 18.03 20.46
C LEU A 45 10.67 17.66 21.49
N TYR A 46 10.47 18.49 22.53
CA TYR A 46 9.39 18.30 23.49
C TYR A 46 8.01 18.52 22.86
N GLU A 47 7.85 19.53 22.00
CA GLU A 47 6.60 19.74 21.25
C GLU A 47 6.31 18.54 20.33
N GLN A 48 7.30 18.06 19.58
CA GLN A 48 7.16 16.86 18.73
C GLN A 48 6.80 15.62 19.55
N GLN A 49 7.46 15.41 20.69
CA GLN A 49 7.13 14.30 21.57
C GLN A 49 5.70 14.40 22.12
N HIS A 50 5.22 15.61 22.40
CA HIS A 50 3.86 15.83 22.89
C HIS A 50 2.83 15.54 21.79
N GLU A 51 3.08 16.00 20.56
CA GLU A 51 2.26 15.67 19.38
C GLU A 51 2.22 14.16 19.13
N GLU A 52 3.36 13.46 19.19
CA GLU A 52 3.42 12.00 19.05
C GLU A 52 2.61 11.27 20.14
N ILE A 53 2.69 11.73 21.40
CA ILE A 53 1.90 11.18 22.50
C ILE A 53 0.41 11.40 22.25
N GLU A 54 -0.01 12.60 21.84
CA GLU A 54 -1.41 12.91 21.53
C GLU A 54 -1.93 12.06 20.36
N GLU A 55 -1.12 11.86 19.32
CA GLU A 55 -1.45 10.95 18.22
C GLU A 55 -1.62 9.51 18.72
N MET A 56 -0.69 9.00 19.54
CA MET A 56 -0.81 7.66 20.10
C MET A 56 -2.05 7.51 21.00
N GLU A 57 -2.36 8.49 21.84
CA GLU A 57 -3.56 8.49 22.67
C GLU A 57 -4.83 8.45 21.81
N ASN A 58 -4.86 9.22 20.72
CA ASN A 58 -5.95 9.18 19.74
C ASN A 58 -6.06 7.81 19.04
N TYR A 59 -4.94 7.17 18.69
CA TYR A 59 -4.95 5.81 18.12
C TYR A 59 -5.44 4.77 19.14
N VAL A 60 -4.97 4.84 20.38
CA VAL A 60 -5.43 3.95 21.46
C VAL A 60 -6.92 4.13 21.73
N GLY A 61 -7.41 5.37 21.75
CA GLY A 61 -8.84 5.68 21.88
C GLY A 61 -9.68 5.10 20.74
N LYS A 62 -9.19 5.14 19.50
CA LYS A 62 -9.85 4.48 18.35
C LYS A 62 -9.89 2.95 18.51
N ILE A 63 -8.80 2.35 18.96
CA ILE A 63 -8.72 0.90 19.20
C ILE A 63 -9.70 0.49 20.31
N GLN A 64 -9.78 1.27 21.39
CA GLN A 64 -10.73 1.01 22.48
C GLN A 64 -12.18 1.06 21.99
N LYS A 65 -12.54 2.09 21.22
CA LYS A 65 -13.90 2.18 20.62
C LYS A 65 -14.22 0.98 19.73
N LEU A 66 -13.29 0.58 18.86
CA LEU A 66 -13.49 -0.61 18.01
C LEU A 66 -13.59 -1.91 18.83
N ALA A 67 -12.91 -1.99 19.97
CA ALA A 67 -12.99 -3.12 20.87
C ALA A 67 -14.34 -3.16 21.62
N GLU A 68 -14.84 -2.00 22.05
CA GLU A 68 -16.17 -1.84 22.65
C GLU A 68 -17.27 -2.20 21.65
N GLU A 69 -17.23 -1.65 20.43
CA GLU A 69 -18.18 -1.99 19.35
C GLU A 69 -18.20 -3.49 19.07
N LYS A 70 -17.01 -4.14 18.99
CA LYS A 70 -16.93 -5.59 18.83
C LYS A 70 -17.47 -6.37 20.03
N ALA A 71 -17.28 -5.87 21.25
CA ALA A 71 -17.83 -6.52 22.44
C ALA A 71 -19.35 -6.44 22.45
N ASP A 72 -19.92 -5.29 22.09
CA ASP A 72 -21.36 -5.08 21.94
C ASP A 72 -21.95 -5.97 20.84
N ASP A 73 -21.28 -6.06 19.69
CA ASP A 73 -21.69 -6.94 18.58
C ASP A 73 -21.71 -8.41 19.02
N LEU A 74 -20.67 -8.88 19.72
CA LEU A 74 -20.61 -10.24 20.24
C LEU A 74 -21.66 -10.50 21.33
N GLU A 75 -21.96 -9.52 22.19
CA GLU A 75 -23.03 -9.64 23.18
C GLU A 75 -24.41 -9.72 22.51
N ASN A 76 -24.64 -8.91 21.47
CA ASN A 76 -25.85 -8.96 20.66
C ASN A 76 -26.01 -10.31 19.94
N GLU A 77 -24.94 -10.82 19.34
CA GLU A 77 -24.92 -12.15 18.70
C GLU A 77 -25.20 -13.25 19.74
N ARG A 78 -24.56 -13.19 20.91
CA ARG A 78 -24.81 -14.14 22.01
C ARG A 78 -26.27 -14.11 22.46
N LEU A 79 -26.87 -12.91 22.60
CA LEU A 79 -28.28 -12.76 22.96
C LEU A 79 -29.20 -13.31 21.86
N GLN A 80 -28.84 -13.13 20.59
CA GLN A 80 -29.60 -13.67 19.47
C GLN A 80 -29.52 -15.21 19.44
N LEU A 81 -28.33 -15.78 19.59
CA LEU A 81 -28.14 -17.23 19.67
C LEU A 81 -28.85 -17.85 20.87
N LEU A 82 -28.90 -17.16 22.02
CA LEU A 82 -29.67 -17.61 23.18
C LEU A 82 -31.18 -17.65 22.88
N LYS A 83 -31.72 -16.63 22.19
CA LYS A 83 -33.13 -16.65 21.76
C LYS A 83 -33.40 -17.76 20.76
N GLU A 84 -32.52 -17.96 19.77
CA GLU A 84 -32.64 -19.04 18.80
C GLU A 84 -32.60 -20.41 19.50
N ARG A 85 -31.68 -20.61 20.45
CA ARG A 85 -31.64 -21.81 21.30
C ARG A 85 -32.94 -22.01 22.07
N GLU A 86 -33.47 -20.98 22.73
CA GLU A 86 -34.74 -21.08 23.46
C GLU A 86 -35.90 -21.45 22.52
N THR A 87 -35.94 -20.87 21.32
CA THR A 87 -36.97 -21.24 20.32
C THR A 87 -36.82 -22.69 19.85
N LEU A 88 -35.59 -23.16 19.65
CA LEU A 88 -35.33 -24.56 19.28
C LEU A 88 -35.67 -25.52 20.42
N GLU A 89 -35.38 -25.18 21.67
CA GLU A 89 -35.78 -25.96 22.86
C GLU A 89 -37.32 -26.01 23.01
N GLN A 90 -38.02 -24.91 22.72
CA GLN A 90 -39.48 -24.89 22.70
C GLN A 90 -40.06 -25.76 21.58
N ILE A 91 -39.48 -25.71 20.37
CA ILE A 91 -39.89 -26.57 19.26
C ILE A 91 -39.61 -28.03 19.59
N LEU A 92 -38.43 -28.36 20.11
CA LEU A 92 -38.05 -29.72 20.52
C LEU A 92 -38.96 -30.26 21.64
N SER A 93 -39.36 -29.44 22.60
CA SER A 93 -40.27 -29.86 23.68
C SER A 93 -41.73 -30.01 23.22
N GLN A 94 -42.15 -29.28 22.17
CA GLN A 94 -43.46 -29.44 21.53
C GLN A 94 -43.51 -30.64 20.57
N VAL A 95 -42.38 -31.02 20.01
CA VAL A 95 -42.24 -32.20 19.15
C VAL A 95 -42.11 -33.44 20.04
N HIS A 96 -43.25 -34.01 20.44
CA HIS A 96 -43.33 -35.44 20.75
C HIS A 96 -43.22 -36.20 19.42
N CYS A 97 -41.99 -36.45 18.97
CA CYS A 97 -41.73 -37.40 17.89
C CYS A 97 -40.97 -38.60 18.47
N ASP A 98 -41.43 -39.79 18.08
CA ASP A 98 -40.74 -41.05 18.34
C ASP A 98 -39.26 -40.89 17.96
N GLU A 99 -38.36 -41.26 18.88
CA GLU A 99 -36.91 -40.96 18.89
C GLU A 99 -36.13 -41.36 17.62
N THR A 100 -36.76 -42.06 16.68
CA THR A 100 -36.13 -42.64 15.50
C THR A 100 -36.06 -41.70 14.28
N ASP A 101 -37.04 -40.82 14.03
CA ASP A 101 -37.03 -39.97 12.81
C ASP A 101 -36.21 -38.66 12.95
N LEU A 102 -36.04 -38.16 14.18
CA LEU A 102 -35.27 -36.95 14.44
C LEU A 102 -33.75 -37.23 14.45
N ALA A 103 -33.34 -38.37 15.00
CA ALA A 103 -31.95 -38.81 15.01
C ALA A 103 -31.40 -38.99 13.58
N ASP A 104 -32.21 -39.52 12.68
CA ASP A 104 -31.86 -39.72 11.26
C ASP A 104 -31.76 -38.39 10.47
N LYS A 105 -32.55 -37.37 10.84
CA LYS A 105 -32.42 -36.03 10.24
C LYS A 105 -31.19 -35.28 10.76
N VAL A 106 -30.88 -35.39 12.05
CA VAL A 106 -29.71 -34.74 12.65
C VAL A 106 -28.40 -35.35 12.12
N THR A 107 -28.35 -36.67 11.95
CA THR A 107 -27.19 -37.36 11.35
C THR A 107 -26.97 -36.96 9.90
N LYS A 108 -28.02 -36.88 9.07
CA LYS A 108 -27.91 -36.38 7.68
C LYS A 108 -27.39 -34.93 7.60
N LEU A 109 -27.88 -34.03 8.46
CA LEU A 109 -27.40 -32.64 8.49
C LEU A 109 -25.93 -32.53 8.94
N LEU A 110 -25.49 -33.41 9.85
CA LEU A 110 -24.09 -33.48 10.26
C LEU A 110 -23.18 -33.99 9.13
N GLU A 111 -23.63 -34.97 8.34
CA GLU A 111 -22.91 -35.45 7.16
C GLU A 111 -22.80 -34.36 6.07
N GLU A 112 -23.89 -33.63 5.81
CA GLU A 112 -23.88 -32.50 4.87
C GLU A 112 -22.94 -31.39 5.32
N ARG A 113 -22.92 -31.05 6.62
CA ARG A 113 -22.01 -30.05 7.17
C ARG A 113 -20.55 -30.47 7.06
N ASN A 114 -20.23 -31.74 7.30
CA ASN A 114 -18.86 -32.24 7.18
C ASN A 114 -18.38 -32.29 5.72
N LYS A 115 -19.27 -32.62 4.78
CA LYS A 115 -18.99 -32.55 3.34
C LYS A 115 -18.72 -31.11 2.90
N ALA A 116 -19.53 -30.15 3.33
CA ALA A 116 -19.33 -28.74 3.02
C ALA A 116 -18.01 -28.18 3.58
N ALA A 117 -17.59 -28.62 4.78
CA ALA A 117 -16.30 -28.25 5.36
C ALA A 117 -15.11 -28.78 4.54
N SER A 118 -15.19 -30.03 4.07
CA SER A 118 -14.18 -30.62 3.18
C SER A 118 -14.06 -29.85 1.85
N ASP A 119 -15.19 -29.47 1.25
CA ASP A 119 -15.21 -28.70 0.00
C ASP A 119 -14.60 -27.29 0.18
N LEU A 120 -14.80 -26.68 1.35
CA LEU A 120 -14.19 -25.40 1.74
C LEU A 120 -12.67 -25.49 1.89
N GLU A 121 -12.17 -26.57 2.48
CA GLU A 121 -10.74 -26.85 2.61
C GLU A 121 -10.06 -26.99 1.23
N ILE A 122 -10.71 -27.68 0.30
CA ILE A 122 -10.25 -27.84 -1.09
C ILE A 122 -10.19 -26.48 -1.81
N LEU A 123 -11.23 -25.64 -1.66
CA LEU A 123 -11.25 -24.30 -2.23
C LEU A 123 -10.20 -23.37 -1.63
N LYS A 124 -9.91 -23.50 -0.33
CA LYS A 124 -8.86 -22.74 0.36
C LYS A 124 -7.47 -23.11 -0.16
N ASN A 125 -7.23 -24.41 -0.39
CA ASN A 125 -5.96 -24.91 -0.95
C ASN A 125 -5.77 -24.50 -2.42
N LEU A 126 -6.84 -24.47 -3.23
CA LEU A 126 -6.80 -23.95 -4.60
C LEU A 126 -6.53 -22.43 -4.66
N LYS A 127 -7.06 -21.66 -3.70
CA LYS A 127 -6.89 -20.20 -3.64
C LYS A 127 -5.51 -19.78 -3.12
N LEU A 128 -4.88 -20.58 -2.26
CA LEU A 128 -3.52 -20.34 -1.76
C LEU A 128 -2.43 -20.70 -2.78
N SER A 129 -2.65 -21.68 -3.64
CA SER A 129 -1.73 -22.01 -4.74
C SER A 129 -1.65 -20.94 -5.84
N SER A 130 -2.68 -20.07 -5.96
CA SER A 130 -2.75 -19.05 -7.02
C SER A 130 -2.24 -17.67 -6.59
N ASN A 131 -2.21 -17.36 -5.29
CA ASN A 131 -1.94 -16.01 -4.80
C ASN A 131 -0.51 -15.78 -4.31
N SER A 132 0.23 -16.82 -3.92
CA SER A 132 1.60 -16.68 -3.41
C SER A 132 2.65 -16.41 -4.51
N ASN A 133 2.36 -16.77 -5.77
CA ASN A 133 3.28 -16.52 -6.89
C ASN A 133 3.06 -15.18 -7.62
N SER A 134 1.91 -14.53 -7.46
CA SER A 134 1.58 -13.32 -8.25
C SER A 134 2.18 -12.04 -7.64
N ILE A 135 2.20 -11.93 -6.30
CA ILE A 135 2.76 -10.76 -5.60
C ILE A 135 4.27 -10.66 -5.84
N ASN A 136 4.98 -11.79 -5.78
CA ASN A 136 6.43 -11.82 -6.06
C ASN A 136 6.75 -11.46 -7.51
N SER A 137 5.95 -11.94 -8.47
CA SER A 137 6.22 -11.73 -9.90
C SER A 137 6.22 -10.27 -10.35
N ASP A 138 5.42 -9.40 -9.71
CA ASP A 138 5.33 -7.98 -10.05
C ASP A 138 6.58 -7.22 -9.55
N THR A 139 7.00 -7.51 -8.31
CA THR A 139 8.26 -7.04 -7.73
C THR A 139 9.47 -7.56 -8.49
N ASP A 140 9.43 -8.82 -8.96
CA ASP A 140 10.52 -9.43 -9.73
C ASP A 140 10.65 -8.80 -11.12
N ILE A 141 9.54 -8.55 -11.82
CA ILE A 141 9.54 -7.86 -13.12
C ILE A 141 10.04 -6.43 -12.97
N LEU A 142 9.61 -5.71 -11.92
CA LEU A 142 10.04 -4.34 -11.67
C LEU A 142 11.55 -4.28 -11.32
N ALA A 143 12.02 -5.19 -10.46
CA ALA A 143 13.43 -5.31 -10.12
C ALA A 143 14.29 -5.64 -11.36
N GLU A 144 13.81 -6.52 -12.23
CA GLU A 144 14.50 -6.84 -13.48
C GLU A 144 14.50 -5.66 -14.46
N MET A 145 13.41 -4.88 -14.55
CA MET A 145 13.36 -3.64 -15.33
C MET A 145 14.36 -2.60 -14.82
N ILE A 146 14.49 -2.43 -13.51
CA ILE A 146 15.46 -1.51 -12.88
C ILE A 146 16.89 -1.95 -13.23
N LYS A 147 17.18 -3.26 -13.09
CA LYS A 147 18.50 -3.83 -13.43
C LYS A 147 18.85 -3.64 -14.91
N VAL A 148 17.95 -3.96 -15.83
CA VAL A 148 18.19 -3.79 -17.28
C VAL A 148 18.33 -2.30 -17.63
N SER A 149 17.63 -1.41 -16.92
CA SER A 149 17.77 0.05 -17.13
C SER A 149 19.14 0.55 -16.70
N SER A 150 19.63 0.13 -15.54
CA SER A 150 20.96 0.55 -15.05
C SER A 150 22.09 0.00 -15.91
N GLU A 151 21.99 -1.25 -16.36
CA GLU A 151 22.93 -1.87 -17.30
C GLU A 151 22.94 -1.12 -18.65
N LYS A 152 21.77 -0.78 -19.19
CA LYS A 152 21.63 0.00 -20.44
C LYS A 152 22.27 1.38 -20.32
N GLU A 153 22.10 2.04 -19.19
CA GLU A 153 22.68 3.37 -18.96
C GLU A 153 24.20 3.32 -18.76
N SER A 154 24.72 2.26 -18.16
CA SER A 154 26.16 2.00 -18.07
C SER A 154 26.77 1.78 -19.45
N LEU A 155 26.18 0.90 -20.27
CA LEU A 155 26.65 0.63 -21.64
C LEU A 155 26.56 1.87 -22.54
N LYS A 156 25.53 2.71 -22.37
CA LYS A 156 25.44 4.00 -23.09
C LYS A 156 26.63 4.91 -22.79
N ARG A 157 27.04 5.01 -21.52
CA ARG A 157 28.19 5.82 -21.12
C ARG A 157 29.48 5.26 -21.71
N GLU A 158 29.68 3.95 -21.65
CA GLU A 158 30.86 3.28 -22.21
C GLU A 158 30.95 3.44 -23.74
N VAL A 159 29.83 3.31 -24.47
CA VAL A 159 29.78 3.58 -25.92
C VAL A 159 30.14 5.03 -26.23
N ALA A 160 29.67 5.99 -25.43
CA ALA A 160 30.00 7.40 -25.62
C ALA A 160 31.50 7.66 -25.39
N GLU A 161 32.07 7.16 -24.30
CA GLU A 161 33.50 7.28 -23.98
C GLU A 161 34.40 6.65 -25.06
N MET A 162 34.04 5.46 -25.54
CA MET A 162 34.78 4.80 -26.62
C MET A 162 34.67 5.54 -27.95
N SER A 163 33.48 6.09 -28.25
CA SER A 163 33.29 6.92 -29.46
C SER A 163 34.10 8.21 -29.40
N ASP A 164 34.17 8.85 -28.22
CA ASP A 164 34.98 10.05 -28.00
C ASP A 164 36.48 9.75 -28.14
N ARG A 165 36.93 8.60 -27.61
CA ARG A 165 38.32 8.15 -27.75
C ARG A 165 38.70 7.88 -29.21
N VAL A 166 37.84 7.21 -29.97
CA VAL A 166 38.03 7.01 -31.42
C VAL A 166 38.09 8.35 -32.14
N SER A 167 37.16 9.27 -31.85
CA SER A 167 37.13 10.62 -32.43
C SER A 167 38.41 11.42 -32.15
N LEU A 168 38.95 11.34 -30.92
CA LEU A 168 40.21 11.98 -30.55
C LEU A 168 41.40 11.37 -31.27
N LEU A 169 41.48 10.04 -31.36
CA LEU A 169 42.54 9.35 -32.10
C LEU A 169 42.49 9.68 -33.59
N GLU A 170 41.31 9.70 -34.20
CA GLU A 170 41.14 10.10 -35.60
C GLU A 170 41.56 11.55 -35.85
N LYS A 171 41.18 12.49 -34.97
CA LYS A 171 41.61 13.89 -35.05
C LYS A 171 43.12 14.03 -34.88
N SER A 172 43.70 13.35 -33.90
CA SER A 172 45.14 13.35 -33.68
C SER A 172 45.91 12.72 -34.84
N SER A 173 45.36 11.66 -35.46
CA SER A 173 45.94 11.02 -36.64
C SER A 173 45.96 11.98 -37.82
N ARG A 174 44.83 12.63 -38.12
CA ARG A 174 44.73 13.65 -39.18
C ARG A 174 45.66 14.84 -38.93
N GLN A 175 45.81 15.26 -37.68
CA GLN A 175 46.73 16.36 -37.34
C GLN A 175 48.19 15.96 -37.61
N LEU A 176 48.58 14.73 -37.26
CA LEU A 176 49.92 14.22 -37.55
C LEU A 176 50.17 14.08 -39.05
N GLU A 177 49.19 13.63 -39.83
CA GLU A 177 49.27 13.63 -41.30
C GLU A 177 49.57 15.05 -41.84
N ILE A 178 48.81 16.07 -41.39
CA ILE A 178 49.01 17.47 -41.79
C ILE A 178 50.41 17.99 -41.38
N ASP A 179 50.86 17.69 -40.16
CA ASP A 179 52.16 18.13 -39.68
C ASP A 179 53.30 17.46 -40.45
N ASN A 180 53.14 16.19 -40.84
CA ASN A 180 54.11 15.47 -41.66
C ASN A 180 54.16 16.04 -43.09
N ASP A 181 53.00 16.34 -43.70
CA ASP A 181 52.92 17.04 -44.98
C ASP A 181 53.59 18.42 -44.92
N ARG A 182 53.38 19.17 -43.85
CA ARG A 182 54.01 20.48 -43.62
C ARG A 182 55.52 20.36 -43.45
N LEU A 183 56.01 19.36 -42.74
CA LEU A 183 57.44 19.09 -42.58
C LEU A 183 58.07 18.66 -43.91
N SER A 184 57.41 17.79 -44.66
CA SER A 184 57.82 17.37 -46.00
C SER A 184 57.92 18.56 -46.96
N PHE A 185 56.94 19.46 -46.92
CA PHE A 185 56.97 20.71 -47.67
C PHE A 185 58.16 21.60 -47.28
N LYS A 186 58.37 21.86 -45.98
CA LYS A 186 59.51 22.65 -45.49
C LYS A 186 60.87 22.02 -45.81
N LEU A 187 60.97 20.70 -45.77
CA LEU A 187 62.18 19.99 -46.15
C LEU A 187 62.43 20.13 -47.65
N SER A 188 61.38 20.04 -48.47
CA SER A 188 61.47 20.25 -49.92
C SER A 188 61.88 21.69 -50.24
N GLU A 189 61.32 22.67 -49.54
CA GLU A 189 61.69 24.09 -49.64
C GLU A 189 63.15 24.34 -49.24
N ALA A 190 63.59 23.80 -48.09
CA ALA A 190 64.98 23.91 -47.64
C ALA A 190 65.96 23.21 -48.59
N LEU A 191 65.59 22.06 -49.17
CA LEU A 191 66.40 21.38 -50.17
C LEU A 191 66.53 22.21 -51.44
N ALA A 192 65.44 22.83 -51.91
CA ALA A 192 65.47 23.73 -53.06
C ALA A 192 66.33 24.98 -52.80
N GLU A 193 66.28 25.57 -51.60
CA GLU A 193 67.15 26.69 -51.21
C GLU A 193 68.64 26.28 -51.20
N ILE A 194 68.95 25.06 -50.72
CA ILE A 194 70.32 24.53 -50.75
C ILE A 194 70.77 24.34 -52.19
N GLU A 195 69.96 23.72 -53.05
CA GLU A 195 70.27 23.57 -54.48
C GLU A 195 70.50 24.93 -55.15
N GLU A 196 69.70 25.96 -54.82
CA GLU A 196 69.90 27.32 -55.33
C GLU A 196 71.21 27.94 -54.85
N ARG A 197 71.55 27.80 -53.57
CA ARG A 197 72.83 28.28 -53.03
C ARG A 197 74.03 27.53 -53.60
N GLU A 198 73.92 26.23 -53.82
CA GLU A 198 74.96 25.44 -54.48
C GLU A 198 75.16 25.90 -55.93
N MET A 199 74.08 26.21 -56.66
CA MET A 199 74.19 26.84 -57.98
C MET A 199 74.90 28.19 -57.91
N GLN A 200 74.53 29.07 -56.96
CA GLN A 200 75.18 30.37 -56.78
C GLN A 200 76.68 30.24 -56.43
N LEU A 201 77.04 29.28 -55.57
CA LEU A 201 78.44 28.98 -55.23
C LEU A 201 79.20 28.40 -56.44
N GLY A 202 78.59 27.52 -57.24
CA GLY A 202 79.17 27.03 -58.49
C GLY A 202 79.41 28.15 -59.53
N PHE A 203 78.61 29.22 -59.52
CA PHE A 203 78.86 30.43 -60.30
C PHE A 203 79.96 31.31 -59.67
N SER A 204 80.03 31.42 -58.34
CA SER A 204 81.05 32.20 -57.63
C SER A 204 82.44 31.56 -57.69
N GLU A 205 82.55 30.23 -57.66
CA GLU A 205 83.80 29.51 -57.92
C GLU A 205 84.30 29.70 -59.36
N ARG A 206 83.40 29.82 -60.35
CA ARG A 206 83.78 30.19 -61.72
C ARG A 206 84.17 31.65 -61.87
N GLN A 207 83.61 32.55 -61.06
CA GLN A 207 83.89 33.98 -61.11
C GLN A 207 85.16 34.38 -60.33
N ASN A 208 85.50 33.65 -59.27
CA ASN A 208 86.72 33.86 -58.48
C ASN A 208 88.00 33.30 -59.12
N MET A 209 87.91 32.66 -60.29
CA MET A 209 89.08 32.26 -61.09
C MET A 209 89.64 33.40 -61.97
N TRP A 210 89.00 34.58 -62.00
CA TRP A 210 89.32 35.66 -62.96
C TRP A 210 89.57 37.05 -62.37
N MET A 211 89.70 37.20 -61.05
CA MET A 211 90.15 38.47 -60.45
C MET A 211 91.14 38.20 -59.32
N GLY A 212 92.40 38.01 -59.71
CA GLY A 212 93.53 38.20 -58.81
C GLY A 212 93.80 39.68 -58.54
N ASP A 213 94.19 39.96 -57.30
CA ASP A 213 94.88 41.16 -56.81
C ASP A 213 94.16 42.51 -56.88
N GLN A 214 93.71 43.02 -55.72
CA GLN A 214 94.30 44.23 -55.11
C GLN A 214 93.84 44.51 -53.67
N LYS A 215 94.75 45.17 -52.94
CA LYS A 215 94.82 45.50 -51.50
C LYS A 215 93.70 46.39 -50.94
N SER A 216 93.49 46.31 -49.61
CA SER A 216 93.56 47.42 -48.61
C SER A 216 92.70 47.09 -47.38
N LYS A 217 93.26 46.76 -46.21
CA LYS A 217 93.54 47.65 -45.05
C LYS A 217 92.39 48.57 -44.57
N LEU A 218 92.10 48.40 -43.26
CA LEU A 218 91.76 49.37 -42.19
C LEU A 218 90.31 49.51 -41.67
N SER A 219 90.27 49.59 -40.32
CA SER A 219 89.33 50.34 -39.44
C SER A 219 88.04 49.59 -39.04
N GLU A 220 87.90 49.09 -37.81
CA GLU A 220 87.66 49.72 -36.47
C GLU A 220 86.17 49.88 -36.09
N GLN A 221 85.88 49.47 -34.85
CA GLN A 221 84.81 49.90 -33.93
C GLN A 221 83.32 49.71 -34.30
N SER A 222 82.56 49.06 -33.40
CA SER A 222 81.59 49.76 -32.51
C SER A 222 80.50 48.83 -31.93
N LYS A 223 80.40 48.84 -30.58
CA LYS A 223 79.20 48.86 -29.66
C LYS A 223 78.04 47.88 -29.90
N CYS A 224 77.65 47.05 -28.91
CA CYS A 224 76.82 47.33 -27.70
C CYS A 224 75.30 47.50 -28.00
N SER A 225 74.47 47.11 -27.02
CA SER A 225 72.99 46.99 -26.94
C SER A 225 72.49 45.57 -27.24
N GLN A 226 71.93 44.76 -26.34
CA GLN A 226 71.02 44.91 -25.19
C GLN A 226 69.65 45.52 -25.55
N GLU A 227 68.67 44.63 -25.76
CA GLU A 227 67.20 44.75 -25.59
C GLU A 227 66.66 43.32 -25.83
N LEU A 228 66.08 42.57 -24.89
CA LEU A 228 64.91 42.79 -24.03
C LEU A 228 63.61 42.87 -24.85
N CYS A 229 62.95 41.72 -24.99
CA CYS A 229 61.51 41.61 -25.21
C CYS A 229 61.00 40.36 -24.48
N ASP A 230 60.38 40.63 -23.33
CA ASP A 230 59.35 39.81 -22.72
C ASP A 230 58.22 39.54 -23.72
N VAL A 231 57.73 38.30 -23.77
CA VAL A 231 56.32 38.04 -24.11
C VAL A 231 55.80 37.02 -23.10
N GLU A 232 54.82 37.51 -22.35
CA GLU A 232 53.98 36.82 -21.39
C GLU A 232 53.39 35.52 -21.96
N SER A 233 53.38 34.46 -21.15
CA SER A 233 52.40 33.39 -21.30
C SER A 233 51.91 32.97 -19.92
N ARG A 234 50.69 33.43 -19.68
CA ARG A 234 49.85 33.29 -18.51
C ARG A 234 49.19 31.91 -18.56
N GLU A 235 49.59 30.98 -17.71
CA GLU A 235 48.82 29.75 -17.47
C GLU A 235 48.29 29.73 -16.03
N MET A 236 46.96 29.76 -15.95
CA MET A 236 46.20 29.56 -14.73
C MET A 236 46.29 28.09 -14.31
N SER A 237 46.89 27.86 -13.14
CA SER A 237 46.83 26.58 -12.44
C SER A 237 45.46 26.45 -11.77
N SER A 238 44.62 25.56 -12.29
CA SER A 238 43.43 25.07 -11.59
C SER A 238 43.80 23.79 -10.84
N LYS A 239 43.92 23.90 -9.52
CA LYS A 239 43.85 22.79 -8.58
C LYS A 239 42.45 22.20 -8.62
N GLU A 240 42.33 20.90 -8.87
CA GLU A 240 41.33 20.08 -8.19
C GLU A 240 41.98 18.78 -7.72
N VAL A 241 41.94 18.62 -6.40
CA VAL A 241 42.15 17.39 -5.66
C VAL A 241 40.75 16.90 -5.31
N PHE A 242 40.39 15.67 -5.67
CA PHE A 242 39.89 14.68 -4.71
C PHE A 242 39.86 13.28 -5.32
N SER A 243 40.40 12.38 -4.52
CA SER A 243 40.60 10.95 -4.67
C SER A 243 39.28 10.17 -4.60
N ASN A 244 39.21 9.01 -5.26
CA ASN A 244 38.88 7.78 -4.54
C ASN A 244 39.30 6.52 -5.31
N SER A 245 39.97 5.66 -4.55
CA SER A 245 40.51 4.35 -4.89
C SER A 245 39.42 3.27 -5.02
N PHE A 246 39.56 2.37 -5.98
CA PHE A 246 39.27 0.95 -5.77
C PHE A 246 40.27 0.10 -6.57
N HIS A 247 41.13 -0.61 -5.83
CA HIS A 247 42.00 -1.66 -6.33
C HIS A 247 41.17 -2.84 -6.84
N LYS A 248 41.49 -3.33 -8.05
CA LYS A 248 41.37 -4.75 -8.37
C LYS A 248 42.44 -5.13 -9.39
N GLU A 249 43.54 -5.65 -8.86
CA GLU A 249 44.64 -6.25 -9.62
C GLU A 249 44.10 -7.46 -10.40
N PHE A 250 44.23 -7.43 -11.72
CA PHE A 250 44.32 -8.63 -12.53
C PHE A 250 45.78 -8.77 -12.96
N SER A 251 46.51 -9.63 -12.25
CA SER A 251 47.81 -10.11 -12.67
C SER A 251 47.64 -10.92 -13.95
N GLN A 252 48.16 -10.42 -15.07
CA GLN A 252 48.34 -11.22 -16.28
C GLN A 252 49.83 -11.33 -16.55
N SER A 253 50.34 -12.52 -16.26
CA SER A 253 51.69 -13.00 -16.54
C SER A 253 51.97 -12.89 -18.03
N TYR A 254 52.93 -12.03 -18.40
CA TYR A 254 53.60 -12.12 -19.68
C TYR A 254 54.61 -13.27 -19.61
N GLY A 255 54.44 -14.26 -20.48
CA GLY A 255 55.43 -15.29 -20.74
C GLY A 255 56.71 -14.64 -21.26
N ALA A 256 57.80 -14.89 -20.56
CA ALA A 256 59.13 -14.48 -20.95
C ALA A 256 59.64 -15.43 -22.06
N ASP A 257 59.56 -15.01 -23.32
CA ASP A 257 60.49 -15.47 -24.35
C ASP A 257 61.49 -14.36 -24.61
N SER A 258 62.58 -14.47 -23.86
CA SER A 258 63.75 -13.60 -23.94
C SER A 258 64.47 -13.86 -25.25
N THR A 259 64.42 -12.90 -26.17
CA THR A 259 65.47 -12.75 -27.18
C THR A 259 66.24 -11.48 -26.83
N PRO A 260 67.54 -11.57 -26.44
CA PRO A 260 68.27 -10.39 -25.98
C PRO A 260 68.50 -9.43 -27.16
N PRO A 261 68.39 -8.10 -26.95
CA PRO A 261 68.50 -7.09 -28.00
C PRO A 261 69.97 -6.81 -28.40
N SER A 262 70.80 -7.84 -28.44
CA SER A 262 72.24 -7.76 -28.73
C SER A 262 72.65 -8.47 -30.02
N LEU A 263 71.72 -9.03 -30.80
CA LEU A 263 72.03 -9.69 -32.08
C LEU A 263 71.39 -9.05 -33.34
N LEU A 264 70.50 -8.07 -33.20
CA LEU A 264 69.91 -7.36 -34.36
C LEU A 264 70.67 -6.10 -34.78
N VAL A 265 71.76 -5.74 -34.10
CA VAL A 265 72.56 -4.55 -34.44
C VAL A 265 73.64 -4.87 -35.48
N SER A 266 73.94 -6.15 -35.73
CA SER A 266 75.01 -6.55 -36.64
C SER A 266 74.59 -6.69 -38.11
N GLU A 267 73.28 -6.77 -38.43
CA GLU A 267 72.81 -6.78 -39.83
C GLU A 267 72.34 -5.40 -40.34
N LEU A 268 72.19 -4.41 -39.45
CA LEU A 268 71.79 -3.04 -39.83
C LEU A 268 72.95 -2.16 -40.32
N ALA A 269 74.20 -2.62 -40.24
CA ALA A 269 75.35 -1.89 -40.77
C ALA A 269 75.45 -1.95 -42.31
N SER A 270 74.62 -2.75 -42.99
CA SER A 270 74.66 -2.94 -44.45
C SER A 270 73.49 -2.27 -45.22
N VAL A 271 72.59 -1.56 -44.55
CA VAL A 271 71.51 -0.83 -45.23
C VAL A 271 71.87 0.65 -45.27
N GLY A 272 72.43 1.07 -46.39
CA GLY A 272 72.75 2.47 -46.64
C GLY A 272 71.53 3.39 -46.45
N SER A 273 71.76 4.49 -45.73
CA SER A 273 70.87 5.62 -45.44
C SER A 273 69.93 5.47 -44.22
N PRO A 274 70.17 6.26 -43.15
CA PRO A 274 69.27 6.40 -41.99
C PRO A 274 67.82 6.74 -42.36
N LYS A 275 67.59 7.36 -43.53
CA LYS A 275 66.24 7.74 -44.00
C LYS A 275 65.31 6.55 -44.26
N ARG A 276 65.84 5.36 -44.59
CA ARG A 276 65.01 4.16 -44.87
C ARG A 276 64.52 3.45 -43.59
N LEU A 277 65.25 3.57 -42.49
CA LEU A 277 64.86 2.96 -41.22
C LEU A 277 63.76 3.78 -40.52
N SER A 278 63.83 5.11 -40.59
CA SER A 278 62.78 6.00 -40.06
C SER A 278 61.44 5.78 -40.76
N SER A 279 61.44 5.67 -42.09
CA SER A 279 60.23 5.41 -42.89
C SER A 279 59.57 4.05 -42.57
N LEU A 280 60.37 3.00 -42.31
CA LEU A 280 59.86 1.69 -41.92
C LEU A 280 59.26 1.73 -40.51
N LEU A 281 59.90 2.42 -39.57
CA LEU A 281 59.41 2.60 -38.20
C LEU A 281 58.09 3.39 -38.15
N GLU A 282 57.98 4.45 -38.97
CA GLU A 282 56.73 5.20 -39.13
C GLU A 282 55.62 4.35 -39.73
N SER A 283 55.90 3.54 -40.76
CA SER A 283 54.88 2.66 -41.35
C SER A 283 54.38 1.59 -40.38
N CYS A 284 55.26 1.05 -39.53
CA CYS A 284 54.88 0.08 -38.50
C CYS A 284 54.02 0.72 -37.40
N ASN A 285 54.34 1.96 -37.00
CA ASN A 285 53.52 2.72 -36.03
C ASN A 285 52.16 3.12 -36.62
N GLU A 286 52.11 3.46 -37.91
CA GLU A 286 50.86 3.76 -38.63
C GLU A 286 49.95 2.52 -38.68
N LEU A 287 50.51 1.35 -39.02
CA LEU A 287 49.77 0.09 -39.07
C LEU A 287 49.21 -0.31 -37.70
N ALA A 288 50.02 -0.17 -36.64
CA ALA A 288 49.61 -0.46 -35.26
C ALA A 288 48.45 0.45 -34.81
N ARG A 289 48.48 1.74 -35.19
CA ARG A 289 47.37 2.68 -34.90
C ARG A 289 46.10 2.32 -35.66
N ILE A 290 46.22 1.94 -36.94
CA ILE A 290 45.06 1.52 -37.76
C ILE A 290 44.44 0.24 -37.18
N GLU A 291 45.26 -0.72 -36.73
CA GLU A 291 44.77 -1.92 -36.04
C GLU A 291 44.09 -1.60 -34.70
N GLU A 292 44.64 -0.66 -33.92
CA GLU A 292 44.01 -0.19 -32.68
C GLU A 292 42.65 0.48 -32.96
N VAL A 293 42.57 1.36 -33.95
CA VAL A 293 41.30 2.00 -34.36
C VAL A 293 40.28 0.97 -34.82
N LYS A 294 40.68 -0.01 -35.64
CA LYS A 294 39.78 -1.09 -36.08
C LYS A 294 39.28 -1.94 -34.92
N LYS A 295 40.14 -2.23 -33.94
CA LYS A 295 39.78 -2.96 -32.73
C LYS A 295 38.77 -2.18 -31.90
N LEU A 296 39.03 -0.89 -31.66
CA LEU A 296 38.12 0.00 -30.93
C LEU A 296 36.77 0.19 -31.67
N GLN A 297 36.78 0.24 -33.00
CA GLN A 297 35.57 0.29 -33.81
C GLN A 297 34.75 -1.01 -33.68
N HIS A 298 35.41 -2.17 -33.71
CA HIS A 298 34.74 -3.46 -33.51
C HIS A 298 34.15 -3.59 -32.09
N GLU A 299 34.88 -3.15 -31.07
CA GLU A 299 34.37 -3.10 -29.70
C GLU A 299 33.17 -2.14 -29.57
N CYS A 300 33.22 -0.97 -30.22
CA CYS A 300 32.08 -0.03 -30.30
C CYS A 300 30.84 -0.66 -30.96
N GLU A 301 31.01 -1.41 -32.03
CA GLU A 301 29.92 -2.10 -32.73
C GLU A 301 29.32 -3.21 -31.86
N ASN A 302 30.16 -3.98 -31.16
CA ASN A 302 29.71 -5.01 -30.22
C ASN A 302 28.91 -4.41 -29.06
N LEU A 303 29.38 -3.30 -28.48
CA LEU A 303 28.64 -2.59 -27.42
C LEU A 303 27.31 -2.02 -27.93
N ARG A 304 27.26 -1.49 -29.16
CA ARG A 304 26.00 -1.05 -29.80
C ARG A 304 25.02 -2.21 -30.01
N ALA A 305 25.50 -3.38 -30.41
CA ALA A 305 24.67 -4.57 -30.55
C ALA A 305 24.10 -5.01 -29.19
N GLN A 306 24.93 -5.05 -28.15
CA GLN A 306 24.48 -5.34 -26.78
C GLN A 306 23.45 -4.32 -26.28
N LEU A 307 23.64 -3.03 -26.58
CA LEU A 307 22.68 -1.98 -26.22
C LEU A 307 21.31 -2.20 -26.88
N THR A 308 21.30 -2.67 -28.13
CA THR A 308 20.07 -2.97 -28.87
C THR A 308 19.32 -4.13 -28.23
N VAL A 309 20.02 -5.23 -27.93
CA VAL A 309 19.45 -6.41 -27.25
C VAL A 309 18.90 -6.05 -25.85
N LEU A 310 19.63 -5.25 -25.08
CA LEU A 310 19.13 -4.75 -23.79
C LEU A 310 17.89 -3.86 -23.95
N GLY A 311 17.86 -3.04 -25.01
CA GLY A 311 16.69 -2.23 -25.36
C GLY A 311 15.45 -3.07 -25.63
N GLU A 312 15.59 -4.14 -26.40
CA GLU A 312 14.51 -5.09 -26.69
C GLU A 312 14.06 -5.84 -25.44
N LYS A 313 15.00 -6.31 -24.60
CA LYS A 313 14.69 -6.96 -23.33
C LYS A 313 13.90 -6.03 -22.39
N TYR A 314 14.30 -4.77 -22.28
CA TYR A 314 13.58 -3.77 -21.49
C TYR A 314 12.16 -3.56 -22.02
N ASN A 315 11.98 -3.42 -23.34
CA ASN A 315 10.68 -3.23 -23.95
C ASN A 315 9.75 -4.43 -23.72
N ALA A 316 10.28 -5.66 -23.81
CA ALA A 316 9.52 -6.87 -23.51
C ALA A 316 9.08 -6.93 -22.04
N LEU A 317 9.96 -6.60 -21.10
CA LEU A 317 9.62 -6.51 -19.68
C LEU A 317 8.58 -5.42 -19.40
N ALA A 318 8.71 -4.25 -20.02
CA ALA A 318 7.75 -3.16 -19.89
C ALA A 318 6.35 -3.55 -20.38
N LEU A 319 6.25 -4.21 -21.54
CA LEU A 319 4.98 -4.74 -22.06
C LEU A 319 4.36 -5.78 -21.12
N LYS A 320 5.17 -6.70 -20.59
CA LYS A 320 4.72 -7.71 -19.62
C LYS A 320 4.17 -7.06 -18.35
N HIS A 321 4.86 -6.05 -17.82
CA HIS A 321 4.41 -5.30 -16.65
C HIS A 321 3.10 -4.55 -16.92
N ILE A 322 2.95 -3.91 -18.09
CA ILE A 322 1.70 -3.24 -18.49
C ILE A 322 0.53 -4.24 -18.54
N GLN A 323 0.73 -5.41 -19.17
CA GLN A 323 -0.29 -6.45 -19.24
C GLN A 323 -0.67 -6.99 -17.86
N TYR A 324 0.32 -7.22 -16.99
CA TYR A 324 0.08 -7.68 -15.63
C TYR A 324 -0.72 -6.64 -14.83
N LYS A 325 -0.31 -5.37 -14.88
CA LYS A 325 -1.01 -4.25 -14.24
C LYS A 325 -2.45 -4.12 -14.74
N ALA A 326 -2.69 -4.28 -16.04
CA ALA A 326 -4.04 -4.25 -16.62
C ALA A 326 -4.91 -5.41 -16.11
N LYS A 327 -4.37 -6.65 -16.09
CA LYS A 327 -5.06 -7.82 -15.55
C LYS A 327 -5.40 -7.66 -14.06
N ARG A 328 -4.46 -7.15 -13.27
CA ARG A 328 -4.66 -6.88 -11.84
C ARG A 328 -5.72 -5.81 -11.61
N LYS A 329 -5.71 -4.74 -12.42
CA LYS A 329 -6.74 -3.69 -12.37
C LYS A 329 -8.13 -4.27 -12.67
N PHE A 330 -8.26 -5.10 -13.71
CA PHE A 330 -9.52 -5.76 -14.05
C PHE A 330 -10.04 -6.64 -12.91
N LEU A 331 -9.17 -7.46 -12.28
CA LEU A 331 -9.55 -8.28 -11.12
C LEU A 331 -9.98 -7.44 -9.92
N LEU A 332 -9.34 -6.28 -9.68
CA LEU A 332 -9.73 -5.37 -8.61
C LEU A 332 -11.10 -4.73 -8.88
N GLU A 333 -11.39 -4.36 -10.13
CA GLU A 333 -12.70 -3.84 -10.55
C GLU A 333 -13.79 -4.90 -10.38
N GLU A 334 -13.56 -6.14 -10.82
CA GLU A 334 -14.50 -7.25 -10.64
C GLU A 334 -14.76 -7.55 -9.16
N MET A 335 -13.72 -7.54 -8.32
CA MET A 335 -13.89 -7.75 -6.88
C MET A 335 -14.64 -6.58 -6.21
N ARG A 336 -14.47 -5.35 -6.71
CA ARG A 336 -15.23 -4.19 -6.24
C ARG A 336 -16.70 -4.30 -6.61
N GLU A 337 -17.03 -4.65 -7.86
CA GLU A 337 -18.42 -4.86 -8.28
C GLU A 337 -19.11 -5.95 -7.45
N ARG A 338 -18.40 -7.03 -7.13
CA ARG A 338 -18.92 -8.09 -6.25
C ARG A 338 -19.15 -7.60 -4.81
N LEU A 339 -18.28 -6.74 -4.30
CA LEU A 339 -18.43 -6.13 -2.98
C LEU A 339 -19.69 -5.24 -2.97
N ASP A 340 -19.82 -4.33 -3.93
CA ASP A 340 -20.98 -3.42 -4.05
C ASP A 340 -22.30 -4.21 -4.16
N ALA A 341 -22.30 -5.29 -4.96
CA ALA A 341 -23.47 -6.18 -5.06
C ALA A 341 -23.79 -6.91 -3.75
N SER A 342 -22.77 -7.25 -2.96
CA SER A 342 -22.97 -7.88 -1.65
C SER A 342 -23.50 -6.89 -0.60
N GLU A 343 -23.04 -5.64 -0.63
CA GLU A 343 -23.51 -4.56 0.24
C GLU A 343 -24.98 -4.24 -0.06
N CYS A 344 -25.36 -4.11 -1.33
CA CYS A 344 -26.75 -3.89 -1.72
C CYS A 344 -27.68 -5.04 -1.27
N ARG A 345 -27.20 -6.29 -1.30
CA ARG A 345 -27.95 -7.45 -0.75
C ARG A 345 -28.08 -7.37 0.76
N ALA A 346 -27.03 -6.97 1.48
CA ALA A 346 -27.07 -6.80 2.92
C ALA A 346 -28.08 -5.71 3.33
N GLU A 347 -28.09 -4.57 2.66
CA GLU A 347 -29.07 -3.50 2.87
C GLU A 347 -30.51 -3.98 2.60
N THR A 348 -30.70 -4.75 1.52
CA THR A 348 -32.01 -5.34 1.19
C THR A 348 -32.48 -6.31 2.29
N LEU A 349 -31.61 -7.16 2.81
CA LEU A 349 -31.95 -8.07 3.91
C LEU A 349 -32.22 -7.30 5.21
N GLN A 350 -31.46 -6.25 5.49
CA GLN A 350 -31.66 -5.40 6.66
C GLN A 350 -33.02 -4.69 6.63
N THR A 351 -33.43 -4.17 5.46
CA THR A 351 -34.77 -3.56 5.29
C THR A 351 -35.88 -4.60 5.44
N GLN A 352 -35.73 -5.80 4.87
CA GLN A 352 -36.69 -6.91 5.06
C GLN A 352 -36.82 -7.31 6.53
N LEU A 353 -35.69 -7.42 7.25
CA LEU A 353 -35.66 -7.75 8.66
C LEU A 353 -36.32 -6.67 9.53
N SER A 354 -36.13 -5.39 9.19
CA SER A 354 -36.84 -4.27 9.82
C SER A 354 -38.37 -4.37 9.66
N VAL A 355 -38.84 -4.67 8.44
CA VAL A 355 -40.27 -4.86 8.16
C VAL A 355 -40.83 -6.05 8.94
N GLN A 356 -40.11 -7.18 9.01
CA GLN A 356 -40.53 -8.34 9.79
C GLN A 356 -40.61 -8.05 11.29
N ARG A 357 -39.63 -7.31 11.84
CA ARG A 357 -39.68 -6.85 13.23
C ARG A 357 -40.90 -5.96 13.49
N GLN A 358 -41.24 -5.08 12.56
CA GLN A 358 -42.44 -4.24 12.69
C GLN A 358 -43.73 -5.06 12.66
N ARG A 359 -43.83 -6.03 11.75
CA ARG A 359 -44.98 -6.95 11.66
C ARG A 359 -45.14 -7.76 12.96
N LEU A 360 -44.06 -8.34 13.48
CA LEU A 360 -44.09 -9.09 14.72
C LEU A 360 -44.54 -8.22 15.91
N ARG A 361 -44.08 -6.97 16.01
CA ARG A 361 -44.56 -6.04 17.03
C ARG A 361 -46.06 -5.76 16.91
N ALA A 362 -46.57 -5.60 15.68
CA ALA A 362 -48.00 -5.39 15.44
C ALA A 362 -48.84 -6.61 15.82
N GLU A 363 -48.39 -7.82 15.46
CA GLU A 363 -49.03 -9.08 15.87
C GLU A 363 -49.03 -9.26 17.38
N GLU A 364 -47.93 -8.94 18.06
CA GLU A 364 -47.83 -9.02 19.53
C GLU A 364 -48.79 -8.04 20.22
N ILE A 365 -48.95 -6.83 19.69
CA ILE A 365 -49.96 -5.86 20.17
C ILE A 365 -51.37 -6.41 19.95
N PHE A 366 -51.65 -6.95 18.77
CA PHE A 366 -52.95 -7.55 18.45
C PHE A 366 -53.27 -8.73 19.37
N ARG A 367 -52.31 -9.63 19.60
CA ARG A 367 -52.44 -10.76 20.54
C ARG A 367 -52.79 -10.28 21.95
N LYS A 368 -52.07 -9.27 22.48
CA LYS A 368 -52.36 -8.68 23.78
C LYS A 368 -53.77 -8.09 23.86
N GLN A 369 -54.24 -7.45 22.78
CA GLN A 369 -55.60 -6.91 22.70
C GLN A 369 -56.64 -8.04 22.77
N VAL A 370 -56.47 -9.10 21.97
CA VAL A 370 -57.37 -10.27 21.98
C VAL A 370 -57.40 -10.95 23.36
N GLU A 371 -56.25 -11.09 24.01
CA GLU A 371 -56.19 -11.64 25.38
C GLU A 371 -56.91 -10.77 26.41
N ALA A 372 -56.78 -9.44 26.31
CA ALA A 372 -57.47 -8.51 27.19
C ALA A 372 -58.99 -8.59 27.01
N ASP A 373 -59.46 -8.65 25.75
CA ASP A 373 -60.88 -8.77 25.44
C ASP A 373 -61.43 -10.14 25.87
N TYR A 374 -60.66 -11.22 25.72
CA TYR A 374 -61.04 -12.54 26.25
C TYR A 374 -61.19 -12.55 27.77
N ARG A 375 -60.26 -11.91 28.51
CA ARG A 375 -60.39 -11.78 29.98
C ARG A 375 -61.63 -10.99 30.37
N ARG A 376 -61.91 -9.87 29.68
CA ARG A 376 -63.13 -9.07 29.91
C ARG A 376 -64.40 -9.89 29.68
N LEU A 377 -64.46 -10.64 28.58
CA LEU A 377 -65.60 -11.51 28.27
C LEU A 377 -65.78 -12.61 29.32
N GLN A 378 -64.68 -13.15 29.86
CA GLN A 378 -64.73 -14.14 30.93
C GLN A 378 -65.26 -13.54 32.25
N GLU A 379 -64.89 -12.32 32.58
CA GLU A 379 -65.42 -11.57 33.73
C GLU A 379 -66.91 -11.24 33.56
N GLU A 380 -67.32 -10.81 32.37
CA GLU A 380 -68.73 -10.60 32.03
C GLU A 380 -69.54 -11.89 32.17
N LYS A 381 -69.02 -13.02 31.66
CA LYS A 381 -69.63 -14.34 31.83
C LYS A 381 -69.81 -14.70 33.31
N ARG A 382 -68.78 -14.51 34.14
CA ARG A 382 -68.86 -14.75 35.60
C ARG A 382 -69.92 -13.85 36.25
N THR A 383 -69.97 -12.58 35.86
CA THR A 383 -70.94 -11.60 36.37
C THR A 383 -72.36 -11.98 36.00
N ILE A 384 -72.62 -12.37 34.75
CA ILE A 384 -73.93 -12.83 34.29
C ILE A 384 -74.34 -14.11 35.02
N ALA A 385 -73.43 -15.08 35.18
CA ALA A 385 -73.71 -16.31 35.92
C ALA A 385 -74.11 -16.03 37.38
N ALA A 386 -73.42 -15.11 38.06
CA ALA A 386 -73.77 -14.70 39.42
C ALA A 386 -75.14 -14.02 39.49
N ARG A 387 -75.48 -13.15 38.51
CA ARG A 387 -76.81 -12.52 38.42
C ARG A 387 -77.91 -13.55 38.18
N LEU A 388 -77.69 -14.54 37.31
CA LEU A 388 -78.64 -15.62 37.06
C LEU A 388 -78.88 -16.44 38.32
N LEU A 389 -77.82 -16.85 39.05
CA LEU A 389 -77.97 -17.58 40.30
C LEU A 389 -78.75 -16.79 41.36
N SER A 390 -78.50 -15.48 41.48
CA SER A 390 -79.25 -14.60 42.38
C SER A 390 -80.73 -14.51 41.98
N ALA A 391 -81.02 -14.30 40.70
CA ALA A 391 -82.38 -14.25 40.16
C ALA A 391 -83.13 -15.57 40.38
N GLU A 392 -82.48 -16.72 40.15
CA GLU A 392 -83.06 -18.03 40.44
C GLU A 392 -83.32 -18.23 41.93
N SER A 393 -82.43 -17.77 42.82
CA SER A 393 -82.65 -17.83 44.26
C SER A 393 -83.89 -17.02 44.66
N HIS A 394 -84.00 -15.79 44.14
CA HIS A 394 -85.15 -14.93 44.38
C HIS A 394 -86.45 -15.54 43.87
N GLN A 395 -86.45 -16.10 42.66
CA GLN A 395 -87.62 -16.80 42.11
C GLN A 395 -88.04 -18.00 42.97
N ARG A 396 -87.09 -18.75 43.53
CA ARG A 396 -87.39 -19.85 44.46
C ARG A 396 -88.00 -19.33 45.76
N GLU A 397 -87.58 -18.18 46.26
CA GLU A 397 -88.16 -17.53 47.44
C GLU A 397 -89.59 -17.06 47.17
N GLU A 398 -89.82 -16.33 46.09
CA GLU A 398 -91.15 -15.91 45.65
C GLU A 398 -92.11 -17.11 45.48
N ALA A 399 -91.63 -18.21 44.88
CA ALA A 399 -92.42 -19.43 44.74
C ALA A 399 -92.80 -20.04 46.10
N ARG A 400 -91.90 -20.01 47.09
CA ARG A 400 -92.21 -20.45 48.46
C ARG A 400 -93.24 -19.54 49.13
N GLU A 401 -93.09 -18.22 48.99
CA GLU A 401 -94.03 -17.23 49.53
C GLU A 401 -95.41 -17.40 48.89
N LEU A 402 -95.48 -17.55 47.58
CA LEU A 402 -96.72 -17.80 46.84
C LEU A 402 -97.39 -19.10 47.31
N ALA A 403 -96.63 -20.18 47.54
CA ALA A 403 -97.17 -21.42 48.11
C ALA A 403 -97.68 -21.25 49.56
N ILE A 404 -97.10 -20.35 50.35
CA ILE A 404 -97.60 -20.00 51.69
C ILE A 404 -98.92 -19.22 51.55
N VAL A 405 -98.98 -18.22 50.67
CA VAL A 405 -100.18 -17.41 50.42
C VAL A 405 -101.32 -18.28 49.89
N GLN A 406 -101.06 -19.18 48.94
CA GLN A 406 -102.05 -20.14 48.44
C GLN A 406 -102.61 -21.02 49.56
N ARG A 407 -101.77 -21.54 50.46
CA ARG A 407 -102.23 -22.31 51.63
C ARG A 407 -103.10 -21.47 52.56
N LYS A 408 -102.74 -20.22 52.82
CA LYS A 408 -103.56 -19.29 53.61
C LYS A 408 -104.91 -19.01 52.95
N MET A 409 -104.94 -18.85 51.64
CA MET A 409 -106.17 -18.64 50.87
C MET A 409 -107.11 -19.84 50.99
N VAL A 410 -106.61 -21.07 50.82
CA VAL A 410 -107.39 -22.30 51.00
C VAL A 410 -107.97 -22.41 52.42
N LEU A 411 -107.19 -22.07 53.45
CA LEU A 411 -107.68 -22.05 54.84
C LEU A 411 -108.81 -21.02 55.03
N LEU A 412 -108.67 -19.82 54.47
CA LEU A 412 -109.70 -18.79 54.51
C LEU A 412 -110.95 -19.20 53.74
N ASP A 413 -110.82 -19.82 52.55
CA ASP A 413 -111.94 -20.32 51.77
C ASP A 413 -112.70 -21.44 52.50
N THR A 414 -111.97 -22.31 53.19
CA THR A 414 -112.55 -23.37 54.04
C THR A 414 -113.32 -22.75 55.21
N ALA A 415 -112.71 -21.83 55.95
CA ALA A 415 -113.35 -21.12 57.05
C ALA A 415 -114.58 -20.31 56.60
N ASN A 416 -114.49 -19.63 55.46
CA ASN A 416 -115.62 -18.91 54.85
C ASN A 416 -116.75 -19.88 54.47
N SER A 417 -116.42 -21.02 53.88
CA SER A 417 -117.41 -22.06 53.52
C SER A 417 -118.12 -22.60 54.76
N GLU A 418 -117.39 -22.84 55.84
CA GLU A 418 -117.95 -23.24 57.14
C GLU A 418 -118.88 -22.17 57.72
N LEU A 419 -118.46 -20.89 57.71
CA LEU A 419 -119.28 -19.77 58.16
C LEU A 419 -120.56 -19.62 57.33
N VAL A 420 -120.48 -19.74 56.01
CA VAL A 420 -121.64 -19.73 55.12
C VAL A 420 -122.58 -20.90 55.44
N ALA A 421 -122.04 -22.12 55.63
CA ALA A 421 -122.82 -23.27 56.02
C ALA A 421 -123.52 -23.06 57.39
N GLN A 422 -122.83 -22.46 58.37
CA GLN A 422 -123.43 -22.08 59.66
C GLN A 422 -124.53 -21.03 59.49
N LEU A 423 -124.31 -19.99 58.67
CA LEU A 423 -125.29 -18.95 58.39
C LEU A 423 -126.54 -19.54 57.70
N LEU A 424 -126.37 -20.40 56.70
CA LEU A 424 -127.47 -21.12 56.07
C LEU A 424 -128.22 -21.98 57.08
N LYS A 425 -127.52 -22.75 57.93
CA LYS A 425 -128.13 -23.52 59.02
C LYS A 425 -128.96 -22.62 59.94
N LEU A 426 -128.46 -21.46 60.35
CA LEU A 426 -129.19 -20.51 61.19
C LEU A 426 -130.40 -19.90 60.47
N LYS A 427 -130.23 -19.45 59.23
CA LYS A 427 -131.29 -18.83 58.40
C LYS A 427 -132.45 -19.78 58.11
N TYR A 428 -132.16 -21.06 57.88
CA TYR A 428 -133.18 -22.08 57.60
C TYR A 428 -133.66 -22.84 58.85
N LYS A 429 -132.93 -22.84 59.98
CA LYS A 429 -133.42 -23.39 61.26
C LYS A 429 -134.66 -22.66 61.77
N THR A 430 -134.77 -21.35 61.56
CA THR A 430 -135.93 -20.55 61.97
C THR A 430 -137.18 -20.80 61.14
N ASN A 431 -137.06 -21.46 59.98
CA ASN A 431 -138.18 -21.85 59.12
C ASN A 431 -138.48 -23.37 59.16
N MET A 432 -137.75 -24.14 59.96
CA MET A 432 -138.03 -25.56 60.23
C MET A 432 -138.74 -25.72 61.58
N THR A 433 -139.84 -25.00 61.76
CA THR A 433 -140.89 -25.41 62.69
C THR A 433 -141.72 -26.48 61.99
N LYS A 434 -141.56 -27.74 62.44
CA LYS A 434 -142.48 -28.87 62.23
C LYS A 434 -142.73 -29.28 60.76
N SER A 435 -141.96 -30.23 60.26
CA SER A 435 -142.50 -31.21 59.30
C SER A 435 -141.87 -32.58 59.56
N THR A 436 -142.56 -33.39 60.35
CA THR A 436 -142.39 -34.83 60.46
C THR A 436 -143.10 -35.48 59.27
N THR A 437 -142.41 -35.74 58.16
CA THR A 437 -142.77 -36.86 57.26
C THR A 437 -141.59 -37.21 56.35
N CYS A 438 -141.30 -38.51 56.27
CA CYS A 438 -140.42 -39.20 55.31
C CYS A 438 -138.92 -39.19 55.65
N ASP A 439 -138.50 -39.87 56.72
CA ASP A 439 -137.89 -41.20 56.62
C ASP A 439 -138.25 -42.05 55.40
N ASN A 440 -137.23 -42.76 54.89
CA ASN A 440 -137.24 -43.70 53.77
C ASN A 440 -137.25 -43.05 52.39
N MET A 441 -136.07 -42.89 51.80
CA MET A 441 -135.63 -43.64 50.62
C MET A 441 -134.26 -43.08 50.18
N LEU A 442 -133.42 -43.95 49.60
CA LEU A 442 -132.10 -43.68 49.01
C LEU A 442 -130.88 -44.00 49.87
N SER A 443 -130.94 -45.13 50.57
CA SER A 443 -129.83 -46.07 50.69
C SER A 443 -129.87 -47.05 49.50
N SER A 444 -129.46 -46.60 48.31
CA SER A 444 -129.06 -47.44 47.17
C SER A 444 -128.65 -46.56 45.98
N LEU A 445 -127.35 -46.31 45.85
CA LEU A 445 -126.57 -46.28 44.59
C LEU A 445 -125.09 -46.15 44.90
#